data_AF-A0A974RZK0-F1
#
_entry.id   AF-A0A974RZK0-F1
#
_cell.length_a   1.000
_cell.length_b   1.000
_cell.length_c   1.000
_cell.angle_alpha   90.00
_cell.angle_beta   90.00
_cell.angle_gamma   90.00
#
_symmetry.space_group_name_H-M   'P 1'
#
loop_
_entity.id
_entity.type
_entity.pdbx_description
1 polymer ?
#
loop_
_entity_poly.entity_id
_entity_poly.type
_entity_poly.pdbx_seq_one_letter_code
_entity_poly.pdbx_strand_id
1 'polypeptide(L)'
;MYTRTKLSAGIVLLLVTGLLSGCFNPQSLTDPVNQYLANTYGIKKKNVILTADNNWLELGHHVAEVEIYHPYHTAATFEVDRETHAVREVDDVFTQEFKGAYVEQKPDVVAFIDTLIAKYRLETSGYYDSPIDDIIPYYLDFSFEQQQEETLKKEFLQSLSLPMDTLLPTLIASTPRHNTNHVGVTNFVFLYDLNQDEVPPPRVMDLYLDFQTSGVLTEGIYGLMIQMGRKTEDGMGTAPDLDEPLLFTVDASGNFTVLPVEKEF
;
A
#
# COMPACT_ATOMS: atom_id res chain seq x y z
N MET A 1 11.51 -51.87 48.07
CA MET A 1 12.64 -50.93 48.30
C MET A 1 12.83 -50.13 47.02
N TYR A 2 12.99 -48.82 47.16
CA TYR A 2 12.72 -47.75 46.18
C TYR A 2 13.36 -47.87 44.78
N THR A 3 12.56 -47.46 43.79
CA THR A 3 12.88 -47.09 42.41
C THR A 3 13.86 -45.91 42.32
N ARG A 4 14.78 -45.92 41.34
CA ARG A 4 15.36 -44.71 40.74
C ARG A 4 15.67 -44.91 39.27
N THR A 5 14.70 -44.59 38.43
CA THR A 5 14.91 -44.31 37.00
C THR A 5 15.60 -42.94 36.91
N LYS A 6 16.85 -42.90 36.46
CA LYS A 6 17.51 -41.64 36.07
C LYS A 6 16.94 -41.21 34.72
N LEU A 7 15.86 -40.43 34.74
CA LEU A 7 15.50 -39.62 33.60
C LEU A 7 16.62 -38.60 33.42
N SER A 8 17.37 -38.73 32.33
CA SER A 8 18.42 -37.81 31.93
C SER A 8 17.83 -36.45 31.59
N ALA A 9 18.37 -35.40 32.22
CA ALA A 9 17.98 -34.00 32.04
C ALA A 9 18.02 -33.50 30.57
N GLY A 10 18.66 -34.24 29.65
CA GLY A 10 18.71 -33.91 28.22
C GLY A 10 17.39 -34.05 27.46
N ILE A 11 16.46 -34.90 27.92
CA ILE A 11 15.13 -35.04 27.27
C ILE A 11 14.18 -33.92 27.71
N VAL A 12 14.36 -33.39 28.92
CA VAL A 12 13.58 -32.24 29.40
C VAL A 12 13.98 -30.95 28.68
N LEU A 13 15.25 -30.80 28.28
CA LEU A 13 15.70 -29.60 27.55
C LEU A 13 15.14 -29.50 26.12
N LEU A 14 15.00 -30.64 25.42
CA LEU A 14 14.41 -30.70 24.07
C LEU A 14 12.87 -30.55 24.07
N LEU A 15 12.20 -30.97 25.14
CA LEU A 15 10.76 -30.74 25.33
C LEU A 15 10.44 -29.30 25.73
N VAL A 16 11.36 -28.60 26.40
CA VAL A 16 11.17 -27.18 26.77
C VAL A 16 11.45 -26.24 25.59
N THR A 17 12.36 -26.57 24.68
CA THR A 17 12.58 -25.76 23.46
C THR A 17 11.39 -25.79 22.50
N GLY A 18 10.61 -26.88 22.46
CA GLY A 18 9.37 -26.95 21.67
C GLY A 18 8.17 -26.23 22.32
N LEU A 19 8.28 -25.80 23.58
CA LEU A 19 7.24 -25.08 24.32
C LEU A 19 7.53 -23.58 24.44
N LEU A 20 8.71 -23.12 24.01
CA LEU A 20 9.12 -21.71 24.03
C LEU A 20 8.81 -20.95 22.75
N SER A 21 8.35 -21.62 21.69
CA SER A 21 7.51 -20.96 20.68
C SER A 21 6.14 -20.72 21.31
N GLY A 22 6.07 -19.76 22.23
CA GLY A 22 4.82 -19.37 22.88
C GLY A 22 3.76 -19.20 21.80
N CYS A 23 2.56 -19.77 22.02
CA CYS A 23 1.44 -19.60 21.11
C CYS A 23 1.15 -18.10 20.98
N PHE A 24 1.72 -17.48 19.96
CA PHE A 24 1.47 -16.09 19.64
C PHE A 24 0.00 -15.97 19.25
N ASN A 25 -0.67 -15.03 19.89
CA ASN A 25 -2.03 -14.67 19.55
C ASN A 25 -1.98 -13.33 18.82
N PRO A 26 -2.19 -13.28 17.49
CA PRO A 26 -2.25 -12.03 16.73
C PRO A 26 -3.10 -10.94 17.40
N GLN A 27 -4.15 -11.34 18.12
CA GLN A 27 -5.10 -10.39 18.71
C GLN A 27 -4.54 -9.66 19.94
N SER A 28 -3.37 -10.07 20.47
CA SER A 28 -2.67 -9.26 21.47
C SER A 28 -2.11 -7.96 20.89
N LEU A 29 -1.96 -7.86 19.57
CA LEU A 29 -1.49 -6.64 18.89
C LEU A 29 -2.59 -5.61 18.66
N THR A 30 -3.86 -6.00 18.79
CA THR A 30 -5.01 -5.13 18.53
C THR A 30 -5.02 -3.88 19.42
N ASP A 31 -4.76 -4.02 20.72
CA ASP A 31 -4.79 -2.89 21.65
C ASP A 31 -3.64 -1.89 21.41
N PRO A 32 -2.37 -2.32 21.27
CA PRO A 32 -1.26 -1.43 20.91
C PRO A 32 -1.51 -0.63 19.62
N VAL A 33 -1.94 -1.30 18.54
CA VAL A 33 -2.17 -0.64 17.24
C VAL A 33 -3.35 0.34 17.33
N ASN A 34 -4.46 -0.04 17.96
CA ASN A 34 -5.60 0.86 18.14
C ASN A 34 -5.24 2.07 19.01
N GLN A 35 -4.41 1.90 20.04
CA GLN A 35 -3.96 3.01 20.87
C GLN A 35 -3.06 3.97 20.08
N TYR A 36 -2.16 3.44 19.25
CA TYR A 36 -1.34 4.23 18.35
C TYR A 36 -2.21 5.03 17.36
N LEU A 37 -3.11 4.37 16.64
CA LEU A 37 -4.02 5.01 15.68
C LEU A 37 -4.90 6.08 16.32
N ALA A 38 -5.42 5.84 17.53
CA ALA A 38 -6.22 6.81 18.26
C ALA A 38 -5.41 8.05 18.68
N ASN A 39 -4.17 7.85 19.13
CA ASN A 39 -3.32 8.94 19.65
C ASN A 39 -2.67 9.75 18.53
N THR A 40 -2.23 9.09 17.45
CA THR A 40 -1.49 9.71 16.35
C THR A 40 -2.44 10.26 15.29
N TYR A 41 -3.50 9.53 14.97
CA TYR A 41 -4.40 9.83 13.84
C TYR A 41 -5.84 10.18 14.24
N GLY A 42 -6.18 10.11 15.53
CA GLY A 42 -7.55 10.34 15.99
C GLY A 42 -8.54 9.24 15.62
N ILE A 43 -8.06 8.11 15.07
CA ILE A 43 -8.85 6.96 14.66
C ILE A 43 -9.18 6.10 15.88
N LYS A 44 -10.40 6.29 16.41
CA LYS A 44 -10.82 5.72 17.71
C LYS A 44 -11.65 4.43 17.60
N LYS A 45 -12.07 4.06 16.39
CA LYS A 45 -12.84 2.84 16.18
C LYS A 45 -11.90 1.64 16.15
N LYS A 46 -12.43 0.47 16.52
CA LYS A 46 -11.64 -0.76 16.55
C LYS A 46 -11.33 -1.20 15.12
N ASN A 47 -10.05 -1.43 14.88
CA ASN A 47 -9.51 -1.95 13.63
C ASN A 47 -9.29 -3.47 13.75
N VAL A 48 -9.14 -4.14 12.62
CA VAL A 48 -9.04 -5.61 12.54
C VAL A 48 -7.62 -5.99 12.13
N ILE A 49 -6.98 -6.86 12.92
CA ILE A 49 -5.72 -7.48 12.51
C ILE A 49 -6.04 -8.54 11.45
N LEU A 50 -5.57 -8.35 10.23
CA LEU A 50 -5.72 -9.28 9.12
C LEU A 50 -4.76 -10.44 9.28
N THR A 51 -3.48 -10.09 9.43
CA THR A 51 -2.38 -11.01 9.66
C THR A 51 -1.42 -10.40 10.67
N ALA A 52 -0.70 -11.27 11.37
CA ALA A 52 0.46 -10.86 12.13
C ALA A 52 1.49 -11.96 12.07
N ASP A 53 2.72 -11.60 11.72
CA ASP A 53 3.81 -12.55 11.69
C ASP A 53 4.28 -12.91 13.11
N ASN A 54 4.93 -14.06 13.21
CA ASN A 54 5.62 -14.47 14.42
C ASN A 54 7.02 -14.97 14.08
N ASN A 55 7.79 -14.15 13.37
CA ASN A 55 9.18 -14.45 13.02
C ASN A 55 10.12 -14.18 14.20
N TRP A 56 9.91 -14.94 15.29
CA TRP A 56 10.66 -14.86 16.56
C TRP A 56 12.19 -14.94 16.39
N LEU A 57 12.67 -15.67 15.38
CA LEU A 57 14.10 -15.92 15.18
C LEU A 57 14.79 -14.86 14.31
N GLU A 58 14.05 -14.03 13.59
CA GLU A 58 14.62 -13.11 12.59
C GLU A 58 14.38 -11.63 12.93
N LEU A 59 13.29 -11.30 13.64
CA LEU A 59 12.88 -9.91 13.88
C LEU A 59 12.49 -9.69 15.35
N GLY A 60 13.04 -8.64 15.96
CA GLY A 60 12.73 -8.21 17.34
C GLY A 60 11.32 -7.63 17.52
N HIS A 61 10.51 -7.59 16.45
CA HIS A 61 9.15 -7.07 16.40
C HIS A 61 8.21 -8.10 15.76
N HIS A 62 6.91 -7.83 15.85
CA HIS A 62 5.86 -8.42 15.03
C HIS A 62 5.55 -7.47 13.88
N VAL A 63 5.32 -8.00 12.68
CA VAL A 63 4.71 -7.27 11.56
C VAL A 63 3.24 -7.61 11.52
N ALA A 64 2.37 -6.60 11.57
CA ALA A 64 0.92 -6.76 11.55
C ALA A 64 0.29 -5.93 10.43
N GLU A 65 -0.50 -6.59 9.59
CA GLU A 65 -1.36 -5.94 8.62
C GLU A 65 -2.73 -5.68 9.26
N VAL A 66 -3.19 -4.44 9.20
CA VAL A 66 -4.38 -4.00 9.92
C VAL A 66 -5.34 -3.30 8.98
N GLU A 67 -6.56 -3.81 8.92
CA GLU A 67 -7.69 -3.18 8.24
C GLU A 67 -8.31 -2.10 9.13
N ILE A 68 -8.44 -0.91 8.56
CA ILE A 68 -8.98 0.29 9.18
C ILE A 68 -10.28 0.62 8.44
N TYR A 69 -11.39 0.66 9.16
CA TYR A 69 -12.72 0.91 8.56
C TYR A 69 -13.13 2.39 8.57
N HIS A 70 -12.43 3.22 9.35
CA HIS A 70 -12.82 4.59 9.59
C HIS A 70 -11.60 5.49 9.86
N PRO A 71 -11.58 6.72 9.33
CA PRO A 71 -12.67 7.38 8.59
C PRO A 71 -12.93 6.80 7.20
N TYR A 72 -11.92 6.21 6.57
CA TYR A 72 -12.05 5.52 5.29
C TYR A 72 -11.65 4.05 5.40
N HIS A 73 -12.22 3.20 4.55
CA HIS A 73 -11.86 1.79 4.45
C HIS A 73 -10.50 1.66 3.77
N THR A 74 -9.53 1.19 4.53
CA THR A 74 -8.13 1.10 4.14
C THR A 74 -7.42 0.01 4.96
N ALA A 75 -6.13 -0.19 4.73
CA ALA A 75 -5.29 -1.07 5.50
C ALA A 75 -3.84 -0.56 5.53
N ALA A 76 -3.11 -0.91 6.58
CA ALA A 76 -1.73 -0.50 6.77
C ALA A 76 -0.93 -1.56 7.54
N THR A 77 0.37 -1.59 7.29
CA THR A 77 1.32 -2.46 7.96
C THR A 77 2.00 -1.74 9.13
N PHE A 78 2.13 -2.44 10.25
CA PHE A 78 2.74 -1.93 11.48
C PHE A 78 3.80 -2.90 11.99
N GLU A 79 4.91 -2.36 12.48
CA GLU A 79 5.82 -3.07 13.36
C GLU A 79 5.44 -2.82 14.81
N VAL A 80 5.30 -3.89 15.59
CA VAL A 80 5.02 -3.83 17.02
C VAL A 80 6.16 -4.50 17.78
N ASP A 81 6.86 -3.72 18.59
CA ASP A 81 7.95 -4.22 19.44
C ASP A 81 7.44 -5.28 20.42
N ARG A 82 8.15 -6.42 20.50
CA ARG A 82 7.69 -7.60 21.25
C ARG A 82 7.66 -7.40 22.76
N GLU A 83 8.53 -6.54 23.29
CA GLU A 83 8.68 -6.37 24.75
C GLU A 83 7.92 -5.15 25.26
N THR A 84 7.99 -4.04 24.51
CA THR A 84 7.46 -2.74 24.91
C THR A 84 6.07 -2.46 24.32
N HIS A 85 5.67 -3.22 23.29
CA HIS A 85 4.49 -2.95 22.46
C HIS A 85 4.51 -1.55 21.82
N ALA A 86 5.69 -0.94 21.65
CA ALA A 86 5.84 0.26 20.86
C ALA A 86 5.47 -0.03 19.40
N VAL A 87 4.59 0.81 18.83
CA VAL A 87 4.12 0.67 17.46
C VAL A 87 4.86 1.65 16.57
N ARG A 88 5.33 1.14 15.44
CA ARG A 88 5.90 1.91 14.33
C ARG A 88 5.11 1.58 13.08
N GLU A 89 4.68 2.60 12.35
CA GLU A 89 4.08 2.39 11.04
C GLU A 89 5.17 2.00 10.02
N VAL A 90 4.87 0.98 9.20
CA VAL A 90 5.68 0.61 8.04
C VAL A 90 5.16 1.36 6.82
N ASP A 91 3.84 1.33 6.66
CA ASP A 91 3.13 2.17 5.70
C ASP A 91 2.77 3.51 6.34
N ASP A 92 2.88 4.61 5.58
CA ASP A 92 2.38 5.90 6.03
C ASP A 92 0.85 5.85 6.12
N VAL A 93 0.31 5.80 7.35
CA VAL A 93 -1.14 5.62 7.58
C VAL A 93 -1.96 6.74 6.94
N PHE A 94 -1.45 7.97 6.95
CA PHE A 94 -2.14 9.08 6.29
C PHE A 94 -2.30 8.85 4.79
N THR A 95 -1.26 8.39 4.10
CA THR A 95 -1.33 8.02 2.68
C THR A 95 -2.34 6.89 2.45
N GLN A 96 -2.40 5.90 3.34
CA GLN A 96 -3.40 4.83 3.26
C GLN A 96 -4.84 5.34 3.46
N GLU A 97 -5.08 6.25 4.41
CA GLU A 97 -6.37 6.95 4.57
C GLU A 97 -6.73 7.76 3.33
N PHE A 98 -5.75 8.40 2.69
CA PHE A 98 -5.94 9.13 1.44
C PHE A 98 -6.33 8.19 0.29
N LYS A 99 -5.70 7.02 0.18
CA LYS A 99 -6.10 5.97 -0.78
C LYS A 99 -7.52 5.51 -0.54
N GLY A 100 -7.87 5.17 0.70
CA GLY A 100 -9.24 4.77 1.07
C GLY A 100 -10.26 5.85 0.70
N ALA A 101 -9.97 7.10 1.03
CA ALA A 101 -10.83 8.24 0.68
C ALA A 101 -11.03 8.39 -0.83
N TYR A 102 -9.96 8.21 -1.62
CA TYR A 102 -10.03 8.26 -3.08
C TYR A 102 -10.90 7.13 -3.63
N VAL A 103 -10.64 5.89 -3.22
CA VAL A 103 -11.40 4.70 -3.68
C VAL A 103 -12.88 4.83 -3.37
N GLU A 104 -13.24 5.24 -2.15
CA GLU A 104 -14.64 5.42 -1.75
C GLU A 104 -15.35 6.54 -2.52
N GLN A 105 -14.65 7.65 -2.80
CA GLN A 105 -15.25 8.84 -3.43
C GLN A 105 -15.14 8.83 -4.97
N LYS A 106 -14.31 7.95 -5.55
CA LYS A 106 -14.06 7.85 -7.01
C LYS A 106 -14.33 6.44 -7.55
N PRO A 107 -15.50 5.82 -7.27
CA PRO A 107 -15.78 4.45 -7.71
C PRO A 107 -15.77 4.28 -9.23
N ASP A 108 -16.12 5.33 -9.99
CA ASP A 108 -16.09 5.31 -11.46
C ASP A 108 -14.66 5.17 -12.01
N VAL A 109 -13.67 5.73 -11.31
CA VAL A 109 -12.26 5.59 -11.68
C VAL A 109 -11.79 4.16 -11.42
N VAL A 110 -12.13 3.59 -10.26
CA VAL A 110 -11.80 2.20 -9.90
C VAL A 110 -12.41 1.23 -10.90
N ALA A 111 -13.71 1.35 -11.17
CA ALA A 111 -14.41 0.51 -12.13
C ALA A 111 -13.82 0.62 -13.54
N PHE A 112 -13.40 1.83 -13.95
CA PHE A 112 -12.74 2.01 -15.23
C PHE A 112 -11.36 1.33 -15.26
N ILE A 113 -10.59 1.41 -14.19
CA ILE A 113 -9.28 0.75 -14.10
C ILE A 113 -9.41 -0.77 -14.17
N ASP A 114 -10.44 -1.37 -13.56
CA ASP A 114 -10.71 -2.80 -13.71
C ASP A 114 -10.90 -3.19 -15.18
N THR A 115 -11.54 -2.32 -15.98
CA THR A 115 -11.66 -2.54 -17.42
C THR A 115 -10.33 -2.46 -18.15
N LEU A 116 -9.41 -1.57 -17.72
CA LEU A 116 -8.07 -1.45 -18.28
C LEU A 116 -7.22 -2.67 -17.94
N ILE A 117 -7.26 -3.13 -16.69
CA ILE A 117 -6.57 -4.33 -16.22
C ILE A 117 -6.98 -5.53 -17.08
N ALA A 118 -8.29 -5.73 -17.28
CA ALA A 118 -8.79 -6.79 -18.13
C ALA A 118 -8.41 -6.61 -19.62
N LYS A 119 -8.54 -5.39 -20.17
CA LYS A 119 -8.24 -5.07 -21.57
C LYS A 119 -6.78 -5.36 -21.91
N TYR A 120 -5.87 -4.99 -21.02
CA TYR A 120 -4.43 -5.06 -21.22
C TYR A 120 -3.75 -6.26 -20.57
N ARG A 121 -4.53 -7.14 -19.90
CA ARG A 121 -4.03 -8.32 -19.18
C ARG A 121 -2.97 -7.98 -18.14
N LEU A 122 -3.16 -6.86 -17.47
CA LEU A 122 -2.33 -6.43 -16.35
C LEU A 122 -2.61 -7.33 -15.14
N GLU A 123 -1.70 -7.39 -14.18
CA GLU A 123 -1.94 -8.18 -12.97
C GLU A 123 -3.10 -7.60 -12.17
N THR A 124 -3.78 -8.47 -11.42
CA THR A 124 -4.91 -8.10 -10.56
C THR A 124 -4.51 -7.91 -9.10
N SER A 125 -3.29 -8.33 -8.74
CA SER A 125 -2.71 -8.19 -7.40
C SER A 125 -1.33 -7.54 -7.48
N GLY A 126 -0.84 -7.03 -6.36
CA GLY A 126 0.48 -6.42 -6.24
C GLY A 126 1.62 -7.43 -6.29
N TYR A 127 2.79 -6.96 -5.88
CA TYR A 127 4.05 -7.73 -5.91
C TYR A 127 4.05 -8.96 -5.02
N TYR A 128 3.30 -8.90 -3.92
CA TYR A 128 3.22 -9.92 -2.90
C TYR A 128 1.76 -10.29 -2.69
N ASP A 129 1.51 -11.54 -2.32
CA ASP A 129 0.18 -11.99 -1.91
C ASP A 129 -0.10 -11.44 -0.49
N SER A 130 -0.49 -10.16 -0.43
CA SER A 130 -0.84 -9.47 0.82
C SER A 130 -2.37 -9.31 0.91
N PRO A 131 -2.98 -9.68 2.04
CA PRO A 131 -4.38 -9.34 2.37
C PRO A 131 -4.74 -7.85 2.25
N ILE A 132 -3.75 -6.94 2.25
CA ILE A 132 -3.99 -5.51 2.02
C ILE A 132 -4.52 -5.27 0.60
N ASP A 133 -4.07 -6.05 -0.39
CA ASP A 133 -4.48 -5.90 -1.79
C ASP A 133 -5.96 -6.23 -2.03
N ASP A 134 -6.59 -6.99 -1.10
CA ASP A 134 -8.03 -7.24 -1.11
C ASP A 134 -8.86 -6.04 -0.62
N ILE A 135 -8.21 -5.06 0.02
CA ILE A 135 -8.86 -3.88 0.64
C ILE A 135 -8.56 -2.62 -0.16
N ILE A 136 -7.30 -2.39 -0.53
CA ILE A 136 -6.87 -1.23 -1.32
C ILE A 136 -6.30 -1.71 -2.64
N PRO A 137 -6.67 -1.09 -3.78
CA PRO A 137 -6.07 -1.45 -5.06
C PRO A 137 -4.56 -1.22 -5.09
N TYR A 138 -3.79 -2.27 -5.39
CA TYR A 138 -2.32 -2.23 -5.45
C TYR A 138 -1.79 -1.15 -6.40
N TYR A 139 -2.53 -0.85 -7.47
CA TYR A 139 -2.08 0.03 -8.54
C TYR A 139 -2.12 1.51 -8.15
N LEU A 140 -2.77 1.85 -7.04
CA LEU A 140 -3.01 3.23 -6.65
C LEU A 140 -1.99 3.68 -5.61
N ASP A 141 -1.29 4.76 -5.90
CA ASP A 141 -0.43 5.42 -4.92
C ASP A 141 -0.53 6.94 -4.96
N PHE A 142 -0.12 7.59 -3.87
CA PHE A 142 -0.09 9.04 -3.78
C PHE A 142 1.32 9.54 -3.45
N SER A 143 1.68 10.68 -4.04
CA SER A 143 2.95 11.34 -3.75
C SER A 143 2.71 12.80 -3.45
N PHE A 144 3.16 13.21 -2.26
CA PHE A 144 2.98 14.55 -1.75
C PHE A 144 4.34 15.25 -1.59
N GLU A 145 4.34 16.54 -1.92
CA GLU A 145 5.38 17.43 -1.42
C GLU A 145 5.35 17.42 0.12
N GLN A 146 6.52 17.46 0.76
CA GLN A 146 6.65 17.22 2.20
C GLN A 146 5.84 18.23 3.04
N GLN A 147 5.92 19.53 2.75
CA GLN A 147 5.18 20.55 3.51
C GLN A 147 3.67 20.45 3.26
N GLN A 148 3.27 20.10 2.04
CA GLN A 148 1.87 19.81 1.71
C GLN A 148 1.36 18.61 2.51
N GLU A 149 2.10 17.51 2.55
CA GLU A 149 1.75 16.29 3.30
C GLU A 149 1.50 16.60 4.78
N GLU A 150 2.40 17.36 5.43
CA GLU A 150 2.24 17.79 6.82
C GLU A 150 1.00 18.67 7.03
N THR A 151 0.68 19.53 6.07
CA THR A 151 -0.51 20.39 6.13
C THR A 151 -1.78 19.55 6.03
N LEU A 152 -1.82 18.63 5.05
CA LEU A 152 -2.95 17.72 4.86
C LEU A 152 -3.17 16.81 6.07
N LYS A 153 -2.09 16.25 6.63
CA LYS A 153 -2.12 15.46 7.88
C LYS A 153 -2.76 16.27 9.01
N LYS A 154 -2.33 17.51 9.22
CA LYS A 154 -2.88 18.37 10.27
C LYS A 154 -4.37 18.69 10.06
N GLU A 155 -4.78 18.96 8.83
CA GLU A 155 -6.17 19.24 8.49
C GLU A 155 -7.06 18.00 8.68
N PHE A 156 -6.55 16.83 8.26
CA PHE A 156 -7.19 15.55 8.48
C PHE A 156 -7.40 15.28 9.98
N LEU A 157 -6.40 15.53 10.84
CA LEU A 157 -6.56 15.34 12.29
C LEU A 157 -7.66 16.22 12.91
N GLN A 158 -8.02 17.34 12.27
CA GLN A 158 -9.06 18.24 12.76
C GLN A 158 -10.46 17.81 12.33
N SER A 159 -10.59 17.24 11.13
CA SER A 159 -11.89 16.97 10.49
C SER A 159 -12.21 15.48 10.37
N LEU A 160 -11.19 14.62 10.38
CA LEU A 160 -11.21 13.21 9.96
C LEU A 160 -11.91 13.03 8.61
N SER A 161 -11.65 13.96 7.68
CA SER A 161 -12.27 14.01 6.36
C SER A 161 -11.27 14.49 5.30
N LEU A 162 -11.35 13.87 4.12
CA LEU A 162 -10.53 14.13 2.95
C LEU A 162 -11.46 14.32 1.73
N PRO A 163 -12.00 15.52 1.49
CA PRO A 163 -12.95 15.77 0.40
C PRO A 163 -12.23 15.83 -0.96
N MET A 164 -12.15 14.69 -1.65
CA MET A 164 -11.30 14.48 -2.83
C MET A 164 -11.56 15.49 -3.96
N ASP A 165 -12.83 15.82 -4.23
CA ASP A 165 -13.21 16.76 -5.30
C ASP A 165 -12.62 18.17 -5.11
N THR A 166 -12.53 18.61 -3.86
CA THR A 166 -11.94 19.91 -3.54
C THR A 166 -10.45 19.83 -3.29
N LEU A 167 -9.96 18.66 -2.87
CA LEU A 167 -8.58 18.47 -2.46
C LEU A 167 -7.64 18.27 -3.66
N LEU A 168 -7.97 17.33 -4.56
CA LEU A 168 -7.11 16.96 -5.69
C LEU A 168 -6.67 18.16 -6.56
N PRO A 169 -7.55 19.14 -6.88
CA PRO A 169 -7.16 20.30 -7.68
C PRO A 169 -6.15 21.24 -7.00
N THR A 170 -6.02 21.16 -5.66
CA THR A 170 -5.12 22.03 -4.88
C THR A 170 -3.72 21.46 -4.72
N LEU A 171 -3.55 20.18 -5.04
CA LEU A 171 -2.30 19.47 -4.79
C LEU A 171 -1.26 19.81 -5.85
N ILE A 172 -0.05 20.06 -5.39
CA ILE A 172 1.12 20.20 -6.26
C ILE A 172 1.90 18.90 -6.30
N ALA A 173 2.48 18.60 -7.47
CA ALA A 173 3.40 17.48 -7.62
C ALA A 173 4.63 17.71 -6.73
N SER A 174 5.07 16.66 -6.02
CA SER A 174 6.38 16.67 -5.40
C SER A 174 7.46 16.80 -6.47
N THR A 175 8.56 17.48 -6.17
CA THR A 175 9.81 17.20 -6.88
C THR A 175 10.06 15.69 -6.83
N PRO A 176 10.39 15.01 -7.94
CA PRO A 176 10.64 13.58 -7.93
C PRO A 176 11.58 13.24 -6.78
N ARG A 177 11.13 12.43 -5.83
CA ARG A 177 12.05 11.91 -4.81
C ARG A 177 13.01 10.97 -5.54
N HIS A 178 14.30 11.02 -5.22
CA HIS A 178 15.31 10.15 -5.82
C HIS A 178 14.78 8.70 -5.95
N ASN A 179 14.83 8.15 -7.17
CA ASN A 179 14.47 6.76 -7.50
C ASN A 179 12.99 6.35 -7.33
N THR A 180 12.03 7.29 -7.27
CA THR A 180 10.61 6.92 -7.29
C THR A 180 9.98 7.28 -8.63
N ASN A 181 9.50 6.28 -9.36
CA ASN A 181 8.77 6.49 -10.61
C ASN A 181 7.33 7.02 -10.39
N HIS A 182 6.99 7.42 -9.16
CA HIS A 182 5.72 8.06 -8.80
C HIS A 182 5.83 9.56 -9.08
N VAL A 183 5.60 9.92 -10.35
CA VAL A 183 5.87 11.25 -10.89
C VAL A 183 4.69 12.23 -10.78
N GLY A 184 3.49 11.73 -10.50
CA GLY A 184 2.29 12.53 -10.28
C GLY A 184 1.90 12.65 -8.81
N VAL A 185 0.76 13.30 -8.55
CA VAL A 185 0.16 13.30 -7.20
C VAL A 185 -0.66 12.05 -7.00
N THR A 186 -1.56 11.74 -7.94
CA THR A 186 -2.29 10.46 -8.00
C THR A 186 -1.58 9.57 -9.02
N ASN A 187 -1.00 8.47 -8.57
CA ASN A 187 -0.21 7.58 -9.40
C ASN A 187 -0.94 6.26 -9.63
N PHE A 188 -1.11 5.89 -10.90
CA PHE A 188 -1.58 4.57 -11.33
C PHE A 188 -0.39 3.76 -11.84
N VAL A 189 0.03 2.77 -11.05
CA VAL A 189 1.20 1.93 -11.31
C VAL A 189 0.74 0.49 -11.53
N PHE A 190 0.65 0.10 -12.79
CA PHE A 190 0.19 -1.23 -13.18
C PHE A 190 1.33 -2.22 -13.27
N LEU A 191 1.07 -3.49 -12.98
CA LEU A 191 2.05 -4.55 -13.16
C LEU A 191 1.76 -5.36 -14.44
N TYR A 192 2.81 -5.66 -15.21
CA TYR A 192 2.76 -6.53 -16.38
C TYR A 192 3.73 -7.70 -16.28
N ASP A 193 3.22 -8.93 -16.26
CA ASP A 193 4.03 -10.15 -16.23
C ASP A 193 4.59 -10.48 -17.62
N LEU A 194 5.92 -10.38 -17.74
CA LEU A 194 6.70 -10.71 -18.94
C LEU A 194 6.75 -12.21 -19.24
N ASN A 195 6.26 -13.08 -18.35
CA ASN A 195 6.05 -14.51 -18.68
C ASN A 195 4.83 -14.72 -19.60
N GLN A 196 4.03 -13.67 -19.86
CA GLN A 196 2.95 -13.69 -20.84
C GLN A 196 3.50 -13.65 -22.28
N ASP A 197 4.23 -14.70 -22.69
CA ASP A 197 5.04 -14.78 -23.92
C ASP A 197 4.31 -14.49 -25.26
N GLU A 198 2.97 -14.41 -25.27
CA GLU A 198 2.16 -14.28 -26.48
C GLU A 198 1.61 -12.87 -26.74
N VAL A 199 1.71 -11.95 -25.78
CA VAL A 199 1.19 -10.58 -25.91
C VAL A 199 2.31 -9.60 -25.59
N PRO A 200 2.60 -8.60 -26.44
CA PRO A 200 3.55 -7.57 -26.08
C PRO A 200 2.97 -6.70 -24.95
N PRO A 201 3.81 -6.15 -24.05
CA PRO A 201 3.34 -5.21 -23.04
C PRO A 201 2.64 -4.01 -23.71
N PRO A 202 1.56 -3.50 -23.11
CA PRO A 202 0.91 -2.29 -23.60
C PRO A 202 1.86 -1.10 -23.46
N ARG A 203 1.63 -0.04 -24.25
CA ARG A 203 2.34 1.23 -24.04
C ARG A 203 1.57 2.08 -23.05
N VAL A 204 2.28 2.79 -22.19
CA VAL A 204 1.67 3.72 -21.21
C VAL A 204 0.77 4.77 -21.88
N MET A 205 1.14 5.19 -23.09
CA MET A 205 0.35 6.13 -23.90
C MET A 205 -1.03 5.56 -24.31
N ASP A 206 -1.15 4.25 -24.50
CA ASP A 206 -2.41 3.63 -24.88
C ASP A 206 -3.40 3.66 -23.69
N LEU A 207 -2.92 3.45 -22.46
CA LEU A 207 -3.70 3.63 -21.23
C LEU A 207 -4.08 5.11 -21.00
N TYR A 208 -3.16 6.05 -21.24
CA TYR A 208 -3.45 7.49 -21.16
C TYR A 208 -4.61 7.89 -22.09
N LEU A 209 -4.60 7.42 -23.35
CA LEU A 209 -5.66 7.72 -24.32
C LEU A 209 -7.00 7.12 -23.90
N ASP A 210 -7.01 5.95 -23.26
CA ASP A 210 -8.22 5.37 -22.72
C ASP A 210 -8.78 6.21 -21.56
N PHE A 211 -7.95 6.65 -20.61
CA PHE A 211 -8.36 7.59 -19.55
C PHE A 211 -8.91 8.90 -20.12
N GLN A 212 -8.24 9.47 -21.13
CA GLN A 212 -8.69 10.69 -21.79
C GLN A 212 -10.06 10.50 -22.44
N THR A 213 -10.30 9.34 -23.05
CA THR A 213 -11.55 9.04 -23.74
C THR A 213 -12.70 8.75 -22.77
N SER A 214 -12.42 8.16 -21.61
CA SER A 214 -13.44 7.78 -20.64
C SER A 214 -14.00 8.98 -19.87
N GLY A 215 -13.20 10.02 -19.66
CA GLY A 215 -13.61 11.23 -18.94
C GLY A 215 -13.87 11.00 -17.45
N VAL A 216 -13.37 9.91 -16.87
CA VAL A 216 -13.60 9.56 -15.45
C VAL A 216 -12.70 10.35 -14.48
N LEU A 217 -11.56 10.85 -14.96
CA LEU A 217 -10.63 11.62 -14.12
C LEU A 217 -11.10 13.06 -13.96
N THR A 218 -11.12 13.53 -12.72
CA THR A 218 -11.39 14.94 -12.39
C THR A 218 -10.11 15.78 -12.45
N GLU A 219 -10.24 17.09 -12.26
CA GLU A 219 -9.09 17.99 -12.20
C GLU A 219 -8.02 17.51 -11.20
N GLY A 220 -6.75 17.53 -11.61
CA GLY A 220 -5.64 17.03 -10.81
C GLY A 220 -4.36 16.74 -11.61
N ILE A 221 -3.35 16.22 -10.90
CA ILE A 221 -2.04 15.84 -11.45
C ILE A 221 -1.86 14.32 -11.31
N TYR A 222 -1.66 13.64 -12.42
CA TYR A 222 -1.69 12.19 -12.51
C TYR A 222 -0.38 11.63 -13.06
N GLY A 223 0.08 10.55 -12.44
CA GLY A 223 1.15 9.69 -12.92
C GLY A 223 0.57 8.38 -13.43
N LEU A 224 1.10 7.87 -14.52
CA LEU A 224 0.72 6.59 -15.10
C LEU A 224 1.99 5.81 -15.43
N MET A 225 2.02 4.54 -15.04
CA MET A 225 3.16 3.68 -15.27
C MET A 225 2.73 2.22 -15.45
N ILE A 226 3.50 1.50 -16.26
CA ILE A 226 3.46 0.04 -16.32
C ILE A 226 4.83 -0.45 -15.87
N GLN A 227 4.86 -1.12 -14.71
CA GLN A 227 6.01 -1.84 -14.22
C GLN A 227 6.07 -3.20 -14.87
N MET A 228 7.19 -3.46 -15.54
CA MET A 228 7.42 -4.75 -16.16
C MET A 228 8.20 -5.64 -15.21
N GLY A 229 7.83 -6.91 -15.17
CA GLY A 229 8.51 -7.87 -14.30
C GLY A 229 8.20 -9.30 -14.71
N ARG A 230 8.81 -10.26 -14.03
CA ARG A 230 8.46 -11.69 -14.20
C ARG A 230 7.89 -12.22 -12.91
N LYS A 231 6.72 -12.83 -12.98
CA LYS A 231 6.13 -13.52 -11.84
C LYS A 231 6.98 -14.75 -11.48
N THR A 232 7.22 -14.94 -10.19
CA THR A 232 7.91 -16.08 -9.57
C THR A 232 7.03 -16.64 -8.44
N GLU A 233 7.47 -17.72 -7.79
CA GLU A 233 6.77 -18.27 -6.62
C GLU A 233 6.74 -17.31 -5.43
N ASP A 234 7.74 -16.41 -5.33
CA ASP A 234 7.92 -15.48 -4.21
C ASP A 234 7.33 -14.08 -4.46
N GLY A 235 6.70 -13.86 -5.63
CA GLY A 235 6.15 -12.56 -6.02
C GLY A 235 6.54 -12.14 -7.44
N MET A 236 6.66 -10.85 -7.70
CA MET A 236 7.05 -10.33 -9.02
C MET A 236 8.45 -9.69 -8.99
N GLY A 237 9.36 -10.21 -9.82
CA GLY A 237 10.69 -9.63 -9.99
C GLY A 237 10.65 -8.44 -10.95
N THR A 238 11.22 -7.28 -10.57
CA THR A 238 11.13 -6.04 -11.35
C THR A 238 12.16 -5.96 -12.49
N ALA A 239 11.79 -5.27 -13.57
CA ALA A 239 12.65 -4.93 -14.70
C ALA A 239 12.60 -3.40 -14.96
N PRO A 240 13.14 -2.57 -14.05
CA PRO A 240 12.93 -1.12 -14.03
C PRO A 240 13.42 -0.38 -15.28
N ASP A 241 14.38 -0.95 -16.01
CA ASP A 241 14.88 -0.38 -17.28
C ASP A 241 13.82 -0.33 -18.39
N LEU A 242 12.70 -1.04 -18.21
CA LEU A 242 11.58 -1.10 -19.15
C LEU A 242 10.39 -0.23 -18.71
N ASP A 243 10.47 0.40 -17.54
CA ASP A 243 9.38 1.22 -17.02
C ASP A 243 9.29 2.55 -17.79
N GLU A 244 8.08 2.88 -18.24
CA GLU A 244 7.79 4.13 -18.93
C GLU A 244 6.80 4.97 -18.10
N PRO A 245 7.28 5.88 -17.22
CA PRO A 245 6.40 6.79 -16.51
C PRO A 245 5.87 7.88 -17.43
N LEU A 246 4.60 8.23 -17.27
CA LEU A 246 3.93 9.32 -17.97
C LEU A 246 3.26 10.24 -16.94
N LEU A 247 3.60 11.53 -17.00
CA LEU A 247 3.02 12.58 -16.15
C LEU A 247 2.06 13.43 -16.97
N PHE A 248 0.87 13.71 -16.44
CA PHE A 248 -0.11 14.56 -17.08
C PHE A 248 -1.01 15.28 -16.08
N THR A 249 -1.68 16.32 -16.55
CA THR A 249 -2.72 17.01 -15.79
C THR A 249 -4.07 16.85 -16.47
N VAL A 250 -5.13 16.94 -15.67
CA VAL A 250 -6.51 17.15 -16.14
C VAL A 250 -6.95 18.50 -15.58
N ASP A 251 -7.44 19.39 -16.44
CA ASP A 251 -7.97 20.69 -16.01
C ASP A 251 -9.45 20.63 -15.61
N ALA A 252 -9.99 21.72 -15.05
CA ALA A 252 -11.41 21.84 -14.69
C ALA A 252 -12.41 21.60 -15.85
N SER A 253 -11.96 21.68 -17.11
CA SER A 253 -12.78 21.39 -18.30
C SER A 253 -12.64 19.95 -18.78
N GLY A 254 -11.82 19.12 -18.10
CA GLY A 254 -11.53 17.74 -18.48
C GLY A 254 -10.48 17.61 -19.59
N ASN A 255 -9.72 18.67 -19.91
CA ASN A 255 -8.66 18.57 -20.90
C ASN A 255 -7.40 17.97 -20.30
N PHE A 256 -6.79 17.03 -21.02
CA PHE A 256 -5.57 16.36 -20.62
C PHE A 256 -4.35 17.06 -21.23
N THR A 257 -3.29 17.25 -20.44
CA THR A 257 -2.02 17.80 -20.91
C THR A 257 -0.86 16.95 -20.39
N VAL A 258 -0.09 16.35 -21.31
CA VAL A 258 1.14 15.62 -20.96
C VAL A 258 2.23 16.61 -20.56
N LEU A 259 2.90 16.31 -19.44
CA LEU A 259 4.02 17.09 -18.92
C LEU A 259 5.34 16.35 -19.15
N PRO A 260 6.47 17.08 -19.25
CA PRO A 260 7.78 16.44 -19.26
C PRO A 260 8.05 15.75 -17.91
N VAL A 261 8.58 14.53 -17.96
CA VAL A 261 9.13 13.86 -16.79
C VAL A 261 10.62 14.22 -16.71
N GLU A 262 11.02 14.89 -15.62
CA GLU A 262 12.44 15.11 -15.36
C GLU A 262 13.09 13.77 -15.00
N LYS A 263 13.95 13.25 -15.88
CA LYS A 263 14.83 12.14 -15.54
C LYS A 263 15.99 12.71 -14.73
N GLU A 264 16.02 12.43 -13.43
CA GLU A 264 17.25 12.68 -12.67
C GLU A 264 18.35 11.74 -13.19
N PHE A 265 19.52 12.31 -13.48
CA PHE A 265 20.75 11.62 -13.88
C PHE A 265 21.65 11.40 -12.67
#